data_AF-A0A918BVZ4-F1
#
_entry.id   AF-A0A918BVZ4-F1
#
_cell.length_a   1.000
_cell.length_b   1.000
_cell.length_c   1.000
_cell.angle_alpha   90.00
_cell.angle_beta   90.00
_cell.angle_gamma   90.00
#
_symmetry.space_group_name_H-M   'P 1'
#
loop_
_entity.id
_entity.type
_entity.pdbx_description
1 polymer ?
#
loop_
_entity_poly.entity_id
_entity_poly.type
_entity_poly.pdbx_seq_one_letter_code
_entity_poly.pdbx_strand_id
1 'polypeptide(L)'
;MAYEADLGNGQTMYLEQQGEQTSIRVHGGGQSQGSGFHTGQWKAQPRLLKVGQELVLELQGASQMYYGLQNGQLHSLDSAPSLDGAEEVALKDVPDGSDKGAMKPMEPMKGMEPMKPMEPMKKMD
;
A
#
# COMPACT_ATOMS: atom_id res chain seq x y z
N MET A 1 -2.93 -1.17 -14.41
CA MET A 1 -3.79 -0.03 -14.01
C MET A 1 -3.49 0.27 -12.56
N ALA A 2 -3.27 1.54 -12.22
CA ALA A 2 -2.98 1.96 -10.86
C ALA A 2 -3.70 3.26 -10.50
N TYR A 3 -4.05 3.39 -9.22
CA TYR A 3 -4.78 4.52 -8.67
C TYR A 3 -4.18 4.94 -7.33
N GLU A 4 -4.25 6.23 -7.04
CA GLU A 4 -3.83 6.83 -5.77
C GLU A 4 -4.99 7.62 -5.17
N ALA A 5 -5.17 7.54 -3.85
CA ALA A 5 -6.14 8.36 -3.12
C ALA A 5 -5.51 8.95 -1.85
N ASP A 6 -5.83 10.22 -1.59
CA ASP A 6 -5.58 10.85 -0.30
C ASP A 6 -6.65 10.40 0.70
N LEU A 7 -6.22 9.83 1.83
CA LEU A 7 -7.12 9.31 2.87
C LEU A 7 -7.36 10.33 3.99
N GLY A 8 -6.79 11.54 3.88
CA GLY A 8 -6.67 12.50 4.96
C GLY A 8 -5.55 12.16 5.95
N ASN A 9 -5.27 13.09 6.87
CA ASN A 9 -4.29 12.92 7.96
C ASN A 9 -2.87 12.55 7.49
N GLY A 10 -2.49 12.92 6.27
CA GLY A 10 -1.20 12.57 5.69
C GLY A 10 -1.05 11.10 5.32
N GLN A 11 -2.17 10.38 5.17
CA GLN A 11 -2.20 9.01 4.68
C GLN A 11 -2.59 8.96 3.20
N THR A 12 -2.00 8.03 2.46
CA THR A 12 -2.26 7.84 1.03
C THR A 12 -2.44 6.36 0.73
N MET A 13 -3.48 6.00 -0.02
CA MET A 13 -3.68 4.66 -0.55
C MET A 13 -3.17 4.60 -2.00
N TYR A 14 -2.42 3.56 -2.31
CA TYR A 14 -2.03 3.18 -3.66
C TYR A 14 -2.64 1.83 -3.99
N LEU A 15 -3.33 1.74 -5.13
CA LEU A 15 -3.95 0.54 -5.65
C LEU A 15 -3.34 0.22 -7.00
N GLU A 16 -3.05 -1.04 -7.25
CA GLU A 16 -2.45 -1.45 -8.50
C GLU A 16 -2.89 -2.85 -8.88
N GLN A 17 -3.32 -3.00 -10.12
CA GLN A 17 -3.62 -4.28 -10.71
C GLN A 17 -2.39 -4.83 -11.43
N GLN A 18 -1.87 -5.96 -10.96
CA GLN A 18 -0.75 -6.69 -11.54
C GLN A 18 -1.23 -8.06 -12.03
N GLY A 19 -1.53 -8.17 -13.33
CA GLY A 19 -2.19 -9.35 -13.86
C GLY A 19 -3.56 -9.54 -13.20
N GLU A 20 -3.81 -10.69 -12.59
CA GLU A 20 -5.07 -11.00 -11.88
C GLU A 20 -5.03 -10.67 -10.38
N GLN A 21 -3.92 -10.09 -9.91
CA GLN A 21 -3.76 -9.68 -8.53
C GLN A 21 -3.99 -8.18 -8.38
N THR A 22 -4.59 -7.80 -7.27
CA THR A 22 -4.64 -6.41 -6.80
C THR A 22 -3.68 -6.24 -5.64
N SER A 23 -2.75 -5.30 -5.75
CA SER A 23 -1.94 -4.79 -4.65
C SER A 23 -2.58 -3.53 -4.10
N ILE A 24 -2.76 -3.48 -2.79
CA ILE A 24 -3.22 -2.30 -2.07
C ILE A 24 -2.14 -1.94 -1.05
N ARG A 25 -1.68 -0.69 -1.06
CA ARG A 25 -0.70 -0.15 -0.15
C ARG A 25 -1.25 1.11 0.51
N VAL A 26 -1.01 1.27 1.80
CA VAL A 26 -1.36 2.45 2.57
C VAL A 26 -0.09 3.01 3.18
N HIS A 27 0.19 4.28 2.93
CA HIS A 27 1.32 5.02 3.46
C HIS A 27 0.83 6.01 4.50
N GLY A 28 1.57 6.20 5.60
CA GLY A 28 1.23 7.17 6.64
C GLY A 28 2.24 7.20 7.76
N GLY A 29 2.53 8.38 8.31
CA GLY A 29 3.38 8.51 9.51
C GLY A 29 4.80 7.92 9.37
N GLY A 30 5.33 7.83 8.15
CA GLY A 30 6.64 7.22 7.86
C GLY A 30 6.64 5.69 7.76
N GLN A 31 5.47 5.04 7.86
CA GLN A 31 5.30 3.61 7.67
C GLN A 31 4.42 3.32 6.45
N SER A 32 4.60 2.13 5.88
CA SER A 32 3.77 1.62 4.80
C SER A 32 3.29 0.22 5.13
N GLN A 33 2.03 -0.06 4.83
CA GLN A 33 1.42 -1.38 4.96
C GLN A 33 0.81 -1.78 3.62
N GLY A 34 1.11 -2.99 3.16
CA GLY A 34 0.61 -3.51 1.89
C GLY A 34 -0.09 -4.85 2.04
N SER A 35 -1.02 -5.13 1.14
CA SER A 35 -1.68 -6.43 1.00
C SER A 35 -1.94 -6.73 -0.46
N GLY A 36 -1.89 -8.01 -0.82
CA GLY A 36 -2.13 -8.50 -2.17
C GLY A 36 -3.29 -9.50 -2.18
N PHE A 37 -4.20 -9.34 -3.12
CA PHE A 37 -5.41 -10.16 -3.24
C PHE A 37 -5.56 -10.69 -4.66
N HIS A 38 -6.03 -11.93 -4.81
CA HIS A 38 -6.38 -12.46 -6.12
C HIS A 38 -7.82 -12.05 -6.44
N THR A 39 -7.97 -11.03 -7.28
CA THR A 39 -9.24 -10.36 -7.57
C THR A 39 -9.75 -10.65 -8.98
N GLY A 40 -8.91 -11.25 -9.84
CA GLY A 40 -9.14 -11.29 -11.27
C GLY A 40 -8.88 -9.93 -11.93
N GLN A 41 -9.12 -9.86 -13.24
CA GLN A 41 -9.02 -8.63 -14.02
C GLN A 41 -10.09 -7.62 -13.58
N TRP A 42 -9.72 -6.35 -13.36
CA TRP A 42 -10.71 -5.30 -13.11
C TRP A 42 -11.56 -5.08 -14.36
N LYS A 43 -12.88 -5.04 -14.15
CA LYS A 43 -13.88 -4.76 -15.20
C LYS A 43 -14.34 -3.31 -15.20
N ALA A 44 -14.07 -2.59 -14.11
CA ALA A 44 -14.39 -1.17 -13.94
C ALA A 44 -13.32 -0.51 -13.05
N GLN A 45 -13.31 0.83 -13.04
CA GLN A 45 -12.49 1.60 -12.13
C GLN A 45 -12.88 1.26 -10.66
N PRO A 46 -11.90 1.01 -9.77
CA PRO A 46 -12.15 0.91 -8.33
C PRO A 46 -12.89 2.12 -7.79
N ARG A 47 -13.66 1.93 -6.72
CA ARG A 47 -14.31 3.04 -6.00
C ARG A 47 -13.88 3.03 -4.55
N LEU A 48 -13.54 4.20 -4.03
CA LEU A 48 -13.21 4.38 -2.63
C LEU A 48 -14.28 5.25 -1.99
N LEU A 49 -14.91 4.74 -0.95
CA LEU A 49 -16.04 5.36 -0.27
C LEU A 49 -15.67 5.57 1.19
N LYS A 50 -16.07 6.69 1.76
CA LYS A 50 -15.90 6.99 3.19
C LYS A 50 -17.26 6.92 3.86
N VAL A 51 -17.40 6.04 4.83
CA VAL A 51 -18.61 5.84 5.63
C VAL A 51 -18.27 6.14 7.09
N GLY A 52 -18.58 7.36 7.54
CA GLY A 52 -18.18 7.85 8.86
C GLY A 52 -16.65 7.90 9.02
N GLN A 53 -16.10 6.97 9.80
CA GLN A 53 -14.65 6.84 10.03
C GLN A 53 -14.00 5.69 9.26
N GLU A 54 -14.79 4.85 8.59
CA GLU A 54 -14.31 3.72 7.81
C GLU A 54 -14.19 4.12 6.33
N LEU A 55 -13.17 3.59 5.67
CA LEU A 55 -13.04 3.65 4.23
C LEU A 55 -13.35 2.28 3.65
N VAL A 56 -14.19 2.24 2.62
CA VAL A 56 -14.60 1.04 1.92
C VAL A 56 -14.10 1.13 0.49
N LEU A 57 -13.24 0.20 0.12
CA LEU A 57 -12.82 -0.01 -1.25
C LEU A 57 -13.73 -1.03 -1.91
N GLU A 58 -14.34 -0.64 -3.02
CA GLU A 58 -15.11 -1.50 -3.90
C GLU A 58 -14.28 -1.84 -5.13
N LEU A 59 -14.10 -3.14 -5.38
CA LEU A 59 -13.42 -3.67 -6.56
C LEU A 59 -14.38 -4.55 -7.38
N GLN A 60 -14.47 -4.27 -8.68
CA GLN A 60 -15.21 -5.07 -9.62
C GLN A 60 -14.26 -5.90 -10.49
N GLY A 61 -13.91 -7.10 -10.03
CA GLY A 61 -13.00 -8.02 -10.70
C GLY A 61 -13.70 -9.23 -11.33
N ALA A 62 -13.18 -10.43 -11.05
CA ALA A 62 -13.87 -11.68 -11.36
C ALA A 62 -15.26 -11.71 -10.68
N SER A 63 -15.30 -11.35 -9.40
CA SER A 63 -16.50 -11.04 -8.60
C SER A 63 -16.39 -9.62 -8.05
N GLN A 64 -17.50 -9.12 -7.48
CA GLN A 64 -17.47 -7.88 -6.71
C GLN A 64 -16.94 -8.16 -5.31
N MET A 65 -16.00 -7.33 -4.85
CA MET A 65 -15.31 -7.49 -3.57
C MET A 65 -15.28 -6.15 -2.84
N TYR A 66 -15.31 -6.23 -1.52
CA TYR A 66 -15.29 -5.07 -0.64
C TYR A 66 -14.16 -5.23 0.38
N TYR A 67 -13.39 -4.17 0.58
CA TYR A 67 -12.33 -4.12 1.58
C TYR A 67 -12.55 -2.93 2.49
N GLY A 68 -12.59 -3.17 3.80
CA GLY A 68 -12.60 -2.12 4.80
C GLY A 68 -11.17 -1.69 5.11
N LEU A 69 -10.98 -0.40 5.31
CA LEU A 69 -9.77 0.19 5.86
C LEU A 69 -10.11 0.94 7.14
N GLN A 70 -9.57 0.45 8.25
CA GLN A 70 -9.72 1.04 9.56
C GLN A 70 -8.36 1.12 10.24
N ASN A 71 -8.02 2.28 10.83
CA ASN A 71 -6.72 2.52 11.48
C ASN A 71 -5.50 2.14 10.60
N GLY A 72 -5.60 2.33 9.28
CA GLY A 72 -4.54 1.98 8.33
C GLY A 72 -4.42 0.49 7.99
N GLN A 73 -5.26 -0.37 8.58
CA GLN A 73 -5.29 -1.81 8.30
C GLN A 73 -6.42 -2.19 7.36
N LEU A 74 -6.07 -2.95 6.31
CA LEU A 74 -6.99 -3.52 5.35
C LEU A 74 -7.57 -4.84 5.86
N HIS A 75 -8.87 -5.03 5.67
CA HIS A 75 -9.55 -6.29 5.89
C HIS A 75 -10.59 -6.51 4.79
N SER A 76 -10.83 -7.78 4.44
CA SER A 76 -11.88 -8.14 3.47
C SER A 76 -13.25 -8.13 4.15
N LEU A 77 -14.28 -7.72 3.43
CA LEU A 77 -15.67 -7.75 3.88
C LEU A 77 -16.42 -8.85 3.12
N ASP A 78 -17.20 -9.65 3.83
CA ASP A 78 -17.98 -10.75 3.23
C ASP A 78 -19.16 -10.26 2.38
N SER A 79 -19.58 -9.01 2.58
CA SER A 79 -20.69 -8.38 1.86
C SER A 79 -20.53 -6.87 1.80
N ALA A 80 -21.33 -6.21 0.94
CA ALA A 80 -21.36 -4.77 0.85
C ALA A 80 -21.75 -4.15 2.20
N PRO A 81 -20.95 -3.24 2.78
CA PRO A 81 -21.34 -2.53 3.98
C PRO A 81 -22.49 -1.56 3.69
N SER A 82 -23.16 -1.06 4.73
CA SER A 82 -24.12 0.02 4.56
C SER A 82 -23.41 1.27 4.04
N LEU A 83 -23.83 1.76 2.88
CA LEU A 83 -23.27 2.96 2.25
C LEU A 83 -24.13 4.21 2.51
N ASP A 84 -25.00 4.17 3.53
CA ASP A 84 -25.80 5.32 3.93
C ASP A 84 -24.90 6.49 4.35
N GLY A 85 -25.08 7.64 3.71
CA GLY A 85 -24.20 8.80 3.91
C GLY A 85 -22.77 8.64 3.41
N ALA A 86 -22.48 7.66 2.55
CA ALA A 86 -21.14 7.47 2.00
C ALA A 86 -20.70 8.65 1.13
N GLU A 87 -19.47 9.11 1.32
CA GLU A 87 -18.82 10.12 0.48
C GLU A 87 -17.80 9.43 -0.44
N GLU A 88 -17.79 9.77 -1.73
CA GLU A 88 -16.79 9.21 -2.66
C GLU A 88 -15.45 9.94 -2.49
N VAL A 89 -14.39 9.15 -2.27
CA VAL A 89 -13.02 9.64 -2.20
C VAL A 89 -12.42 9.53 -3.60
N ALA A 90 -11.91 10.65 -4.10
CA ALA A 90 -11.38 10.73 -5.45
C ALA A 90 -10.16 9.81 -5.63
N LEU A 91 -10.26 8.90 -6.60
CA LEU A 91 -9.16 8.07 -7.06
C LEU A 91 -8.51 8.72 -8.27
N LYS A 92 -7.23 9.02 -8.15
CA LYS A 92 -6.41 9.58 -9.22
C LYS A 92 -5.71 8.46 -9.97
N ASP A 93 -5.92 8.39 -11.28
CA ASP A 93 -5.15 7.52 -12.16
C ASP A 93 -3.66 7.90 -12.10
N VAL A 94 -2.81 6.90 -11.91
CA VAL A 94 -1.36 7.06 -11.87
C VAL A 94 -0.70 5.97 -12.71
N PRO A 95 0.49 6.22 -13.29
CA PRO A 95 1.18 5.20 -14.05
C PRO A 95 1.50 3.99 -13.17
N ASP A 96 1.45 2.79 -13.74
CA ASP A 96 1.85 1.56 -13.05
C ASP A 96 3.27 1.69 -12.49
N GLY A 97 3.51 1.13 -11.30
CA GLY A 97 4.78 1.21 -10.58
C GLY A 97 5.12 2.59 -9.99
N SER A 98 4.20 3.56 -9.99
CA SER A 98 4.45 4.92 -9.49
C SER A 98 4.31 5.08 -7.98
N ASP A 99 4.20 3.98 -7.22
CA ASP A 99 4.06 4.02 -5.76
C ASP A 99 5.25 4.73 -5.10
N LYS A 100 5.07 6.00 -4.73
CA LYS A 100 6.14 6.85 -4.18
C LYS A 100 6.55 6.46 -2.76
N GLY A 101 5.74 5.64 -2.07
CA GLY A 101 6.04 5.15 -0.72
C GLY A 101 6.69 3.77 -0.68
N ALA A 102 6.80 3.06 -1.82
CA ALA A 102 7.68 1.91 -1.93
C ALA A 102 9.12 2.41 -1.95
N MET A 103 9.74 2.49 -0.77
CA MET A 103 11.20 2.36 -0.73
C MET A 103 11.53 1.08 -1.51
N LYS A 104 12.22 1.22 -2.65
CA LYS A 104 12.82 0.08 -3.32
C LYS A 104 13.60 -0.69 -2.25
N PRO A 105 13.54 -2.04 -2.22
CA PRO A 105 14.39 -2.82 -1.33
C PRO A 105 15.80 -2.26 -1.47
N MET A 106 16.38 -1.75 -0.38
CA MET A 106 17.79 -1.36 -0.41
C MET A 106 18.53 -2.62 -0.85
N GLU A 107 19.22 -2.54 -1.99
CA GLU A 107 20.05 -3.64 -2.43
C GLU A 107 20.98 -4.00 -1.26
N PRO A 108 21.11 -5.29 -0.90
CA PRO A 108 21.94 -5.69 0.22
C PRO A 108 23.33 -5.09 -0.02
N MET A 109 23.78 -4.23 0.90
CA MET A 109 25.13 -3.68 0.84
C MET A 109 26.09 -4.85 0.71
N LYS A 110 26.65 -5.05 -0.48
CA LYS A 110 27.69 -6.05 -0.72
C LYS A 110 28.77 -5.80 0.32
N GLY A 111 29.13 -6.88 1.02
CA GLY A 111 29.85 -6.87 2.28
C GLY A 111 30.86 -5.74 2.40
N MET A 112 30.69 -4.93 3.45
CA MET A 112 31.83 -4.21 4.00
C MET A 112 32.89 -5.27 4.34
N GLU A 113 34.01 -5.23 3.63
CA GLU A 113 35.15 -6.07 3.99
C GLU A 113 35.52 -5.77 5.45
N PRO A 114 35.78 -6.80 6.27
CA PRO A 114 36.12 -6.59 7.67
C PRO A 114 37.35 -5.68 7.73
N MET A 115 37.19 -4.51 8.36
CA MET A 115 38.32 -3.64 8.65
C MET A 115 39.34 -4.46 9.43
N LYS A 116 40.55 -4.58 8.86
CA LYS A 116 41.65 -5.28 9.54
C LYS A 116 41.85 -4.65 10.91
N PRO A 117 42.00 -5.45 11.98
CA PRO A 117 42.28 -4.92 13.30
C PRO A 117 43.58 -4.10 13.22
N MET A 118 43.54 -2.85 13.67
CA MET A 118 44.75 -2.06 13.86
C MET A 118 45.62 -2.79 14.87
N GLU A 119 46.86 -3.13 14.46
CA GLU A 119 47.83 -3.71 15.38
C GLU A 119 48.07 -2.75 16.55
N PRO A 120 48.12 -3.25 17.79
CA PRO A 120 48.39 -2.40 18.93
C PRO A 120 49.81 -1.83 18.80
N MET A 121 49.91 -0.49 18.80
CA MET A 121 51.19 0.20 18.98
C MET A 121 51.84 -0.31 20.27
N LYS A 122 52.95 -1.04 20.11
CA LYS A 122 53.82 -1.43 21.20
C LYS A 122 54.29 -0.15 21.89
N LYS A 123 53.93 0.01 23.17
CA LYS A 123 54.57 1.00 24.05
C LYS A 123 56.06 0.60 24.15
N MET A 124 56.95 1.51 23.80
CA MET A 124 58.36 1.44 24.17
C MET A 124 58.51 2.20 25.50
N ASP A 125 59.12 1.53 26.49
CA ASP A 125 59.73 2.17 27.67
C ASP A 125 60.86 3.12 27.27
#